data_AF-A0A432ETG8-F1
#
_entry.id   AF-A0A432ETG8-F1
#
_cell.length_a   1.000
_cell.length_b   1.000
_cell.length_c   1.000
_cell.angle_alpha   90.00
_cell.angle_beta   90.00
_cell.angle_gamma   90.00
#
_symmetry.space_group_name_H-M   'P 1'
#
loop_
_entity.id
_entity.type
_entity.pdbx_description
1 polymer ?
#
loop_
_entity_poly.entity_id
_entity_poly.type
_entity_poly.pdbx_seq_one_letter_code
_entity_poly.pdbx_strand_id
1 'polypeptide(L)'
;GLPNGPDTLPRLMRTVLTRRLLMRGYIVTDHGNRLDAFMSDMSGWLKRGEIRYREDITEGLENAVAAFQGLLSGRNTGKAIVRVSTES
;
A
#
# COMPACT_ATOMS: atom_id res chain seq x y z
N GLY A 1 5.91 18.04 -15.44
CA GLY A 1 5.55 19.24 -14.64
C GLY A 1 4.20 19.00 -14.00
N LEU A 2 3.87 19.75 -12.94
CA LEU A 2 2.51 19.72 -12.38
C LEU A 2 1.49 20.15 -13.45
N PRO A 3 0.27 19.59 -13.46
CA PRO A 3 -0.77 20.01 -14.39
C PRO A 3 -1.10 21.49 -14.20
N ASN A 4 -1.44 22.18 -15.29
CA ASN A 4 -1.88 23.57 -15.25
C ASN A 4 -3.17 23.69 -14.40
N GLY A 5 -3.21 24.67 -13.49
CA GLY A 5 -4.37 24.92 -12.63
C GLY A 5 -4.07 25.89 -11.49
N PRO A 6 -5.11 26.39 -10.79
CA PRO A 6 -4.93 27.27 -9.65
C PRO A 6 -4.22 26.54 -8.51
N ASP A 7 -3.30 27.22 -7.81
CA ASP A 7 -2.69 26.67 -6.60
C ASP A 7 -3.76 26.48 -5.52
N THR A 8 -3.99 25.22 -5.15
CA THR A 8 -4.99 24.85 -4.14
C THR A 8 -4.39 24.61 -2.75
N LEU A 9 -3.06 24.68 -2.61
CA LEU A 9 -2.37 24.43 -1.35
C LEU A 9 -2.83 25.38 -0.22
N PRO A 10 -3.01 26.69 -0.43
CA PRO A 10 -3.50 27.59 0.63
C PRO A 10 -4.88 27.18 1.15
N ARG A 11 -5.78 26.74 0.27
CA ARG A 11 -7.14 26.29 0.62
C ARG A 11 -7.10 24.99 1.41
N LEU A 12 -6.24 24.05 1.01
CA LEU A 12 -6.01 22.80 1.74
C LEU A 12 -5.48 23.08 3.15
N MET A 13 -4.43 23.89 3.27
CA MET A 13 -3.81 24.21 4.57
C MET A 13 -4.75 24.98 5.50
N ARG A 14 -5.57 25.90 4.97
CA ARG A 14 -6.65 26.53 5.73
C ARG A 14 -7.64 25.49 6.27
N THR A 15 -7.99 24.49 5.48
CA THR A 15 -8.94 23.43 5.90
C THR A 15 -8.35 22.58 7.02
N VAL A 16 -7.07 22.21 6.91
CA VAL A 16 -6.33 21.49 7.96
C VAL A 16 -6.37 22.28 9.27
N LEU A 17 -6.08 23.58 9.22
CA LEU A 17 -6.08 24.45 10.38
C LEU A 17 -7.48 24.60 11.00
N THR A 18 -8.47 25.00 10.20
CA THR A 18 -9.80 25.34 10.73
C THR A 18 -10.58 24.11 11.20
N ARG A 19 -10.29 22.93 10.63
CA ARG A 19 -10.85 21.65 11.07
C ARG A 19 -9.97 20.90 12.07
N ARG A 20 -8.80 21.45 12.44
CA ARG A 20 -7.86 20.84 13.39
C ARG A 20 -7.45 19.42 12.99
N LEU A 21 -7.20 19.20 11.70
CA LEU A 21 -6.83 17.89 11.17
C LEU A 21 -5.40 17.52 11.61
N LEU A 22 -5.21 16.28 12.08
CA LEU A 22 -3.88 15.71 12.30
C LEU A 22 -3.36 15.10 10.99
N MET A 23 -2.31 15.69 10.42
CA MET A 23 -1.58 15.10 9.30
C MET A 23 -0.20 14.65 9.79
N ARG A 24 0.05 13.35 9.75
CA ARG A 24 1.31 12.76 10.23
C ARG A 24 1.76 11.65 9.27
N GLY A 25 2.98 11.76 8.77
CA GLY A 25 3.65 10.66 8.07
C GLY A 25 3.99 9.51 9.02
N TYR A 26 4.03 8.31 8.48
CA TYR A 26 4.32 7.08 9.22
C TYR A 26 5.20 6.17 8.37
N ILE A 27 6.25 5.60 8.97
CA ILE A 27 7.13 4.63 8.33
C ILE A 27 7.09 3.34 9.15
N VAL A 28 6.81 2.21 8.49
CA VAL A 28 6.61 0.92 9.17
C VAL A 28 7.86 0.43 9.90
N THR A 29 9.05 0.76 9.38
CA THR A 29 10.34 0.34 9.95
C THR A 29 10.59 0.94 11.34
N ASP A 30 10.01 2.09 11.65
CA ASP A 30 10.12 2.74 12.98
C ASP A 30 9.38 1.96 14.08
N HIS A 31 8.57 0.97 13.70
CA HIS A 31 7.69 0.20 14.59
C HIS A 31 8.00 -1.31 14.53
N GLY A 32 9.23 -1.69 14.15
CA GLY A 32 9.65 -3.09 14.07
C GLY A 32 9.46 -3.86 15.38
N ASN A 33 9.52 -3.18 16.52
CA ASN A 33 9.24 -3.76 17.85
C ASN A 33 7.80 -4.28 18.03
N ARG A 34 6.88 -3.97 17.11
CA ARG A 34 5.50 -4.47 17.12
C ARG A 34 5.28 -5.69 16.22
N LEU A 35 6.30 -6.13 15.49
CA LEU A 35 6.18 -7.19 14.49
C LEU A 35 5.66 -8.50 15.09
N ASP A 36 6.19 -8.92 16.24
CA ASP A 36 5.81 -10.19 16.87
C ASP A 36 4.35 -10.21 17.30
N ALA A 37 3.89 -9.12 17.92
CA ALA A 37 2.48 -8.96 18.29
C ALA A 37 1.57 -8.96 17.06
N PHE A 38 1.96 -8.22 16.01
CA PHE A 38 1.24 -8.20 14.75
C PHE A 38 1.14 -9.60 14.12
N MET A 39 2.22 -10.37 14.10
CA MET A 39 2.23 -11.72 13.56
C MET A 39 1.29 -12.66 14.32
N SER A 40 1.27 -12.57 15.66
CA SER A 40 0.34 -13.33 16.50
C SER A 40 -1.12 -13.01 16.15
N ASP A 41 -1.49 -11.73 16.15
CA ASP A 41 -2.87 -11.30 15.93
C ASP A 41 -3.35 -11.60 14.51
N MET A 42 -2.58 -11.19 13.50
CA MET A 42 -2.92 -11.38 12.08
C MET A 42 -3.05 -12.83 11.69
N SER A 43 -2.15 -13.69 12.19
CA SER A 43 -2.22 -15.14 11.93
C SER A 43 -3.51 -15.72 12.51
N GLY A 44 -3.92 -15.27 13.70
CA GLY A 44 -5.19 -15.64 14.31
C GLY A 44 -6.39 -15.20 13.47
N TRP A 45 -6.41 -13.94 13.04
CA TRP A 45 -7.50 -13.39 12.23
C TRP A 45 -7.64 -14.07 10.86
N LEU A 46 -6.51 -14.36 10.20
CA LEU A 46 -6.49 -15.11 8.94
C LEU A 46 -7.07 -16.52 9.11
N LYS A 47 -6.63 -17.25 10.14
CA LYS A 47 -7.13 -18.61 10.43
C LYS A 47 -8.63 -18.64 10.72
N ARG A 48 -9.16 -17.60 11.38
CA ARG A 48 -10.60 -17.48 11.66
C ARG A 48 -11.42 -16.89 10.51
N GLY A 49 -10.77 -16.48 9.42
CA GLY A 49 -11.43 -15.88 8.25
C GLY A 49 -11.97 -14.46 8.48
N GLU A 50 -11.55 -13.80 9.56
CA GLU A 50 -11.92 -12.41 9.88
C GLU A 50 -11.23 -11.42 8.92
N ILE A 51 -10.07 -11.81 8.40
CA ILE A 51 -9.34 -11.06 7.37
C ILE A 51 -9.28 -11.89 6.09
N ARG A 52 -9.62 -11.25 4.98
CA ARG A 52 -9.44 -11.77 3.62
C ARG A 52 -8.46 -10.88 2.89
N TYR A 53 -7.56 -11.48 2.12
CA TYR A 53 -6.61 -10.75 1.30
C TYR A 53 -6.82 -11.10 -0.18
N ARG A 54 -6.40 -10.19 -1.05
CA ARG A 54 -6.43 -10.38 -2.50
C ARG A 54 -5.06 -10.03 -3.06
N GLU A 55 -4.55 -10.90 -3.90
CA GLU A 55 -3.30 -10.72 -4.60
C GLU A 55 -3.58 -10.61 -6.10
N ASP A 56 -2.72 -9.85 -6.75
CA ASP A 56 -2.67 -9.70 -8.20
C ASP A 56 -1.32 -10.26 -8.65
N ILE A 57 -1.34 -11.45 -9.22
CA ILE A 57 -0.13 -12.26 -9.45
C ILE A 57 0.24 -12.18 -10.93
N THR A 58 1.44 -11.66 -11.19
CA THR A 58 2.10 -11.72 -12.48
C THR A 58 3.08 -12.89 -12.50
N GLU A 59 2.99 -13.76 -13.50
CA GLU A 59 3.89 -14.89 -13.67
C GLU A 59 5.16 -14.47 -14.45
N GLY A 60 6.32 -14.96 -14.03
CA GLY A 60 7.60 -14.73 -14.71
C GLY A 60 8.27 -13.39 -14.35
N LEU A 61 9.58 -13.45 -14.11
CA LEU A 61 10.38 -12.25 -13.81
C LEU A 61 10.46 -11.30 -15.01
N GLU A 62 10.42 -11.84 -16.22
CA GLU A 62 10.38 -11.10 -17.49
C GLU A 62 9.22 -10.10 -17.55
N ASN A 63 8.14 -10.35 -16.81
CA ASN A 63 6.96 -9.50 -16.76
C ASN A 63 6.99 -8.46 -15.62
N ALA A 64 8.06 -8.44 -14.80
CA ALA A 64 8.15 -7.57 -13.63
C ALA A 64 8.06 -6.06 -13.96
N VAL A 65 8.66 -5.63 -15.07
CA VAL A 65 8.61 -4.23 -15.51
C VAL A 65 7.17 -3.82 -15.85
N ALA A 66 6.45 -4.67 -16.57
CA ALA A 66 5.06 -4.43 -16.94
C ALA A 66 4.14 -4.43 -15.70
N ALA A 67 4.38 -5.35 -14.76
CA ALA A 67 3.67 -5.39 -13.47
C ALA A 67 3.90 -4.12 -12.66
N PHE A 68 5.14 -3.64 -12.58
CA PHE A 68 5.49 -2.42 -11.86
C PHE A 68 4.86 -1.16 -12.48
N GLN A 69 4.85 -1.06 -13.81
CA GLN A 69 4.11 0.00 -14.50
C GLN A 69 2.60 -0.09 -14.24
N GLY A 70 2.06 -1.30 -14.12
CA GLY A 70 0.68 -1.55 -13.70
C GLY A 70 0.38 -1.01 -12.31
N LEU A 71 1.26 -1.29 -11.36
CA LEU A 71 1.16 -0.77 -9.99
C LEU A 71 1.13 0.77 -9.96
N LEU A 72 2.05 1.43 -10.68
CA LEU A 72 2.13 2.90 -10.69
C LEU A 72 0.95 3.58 -11.41
N SER A 73 0.29 2.87 -12.32
CA SER A 73 -0.90 3.34 -13.03
C SER A 73 -2.22 2.92 -12.37
N GLY A 74 -2.17 2.21 -11.24
CA GLY A 74 -3.36 1.77 -10.50
C GLY A 74 -4.12 0.61 -11.14
N ARG A 75 -3.48 -0.20 -11.98
CA ARG A 75 -4.12 -1.35 -12.63
C ARG A 75 -4.29 -2.57 -11.72
N ASN A 76 -3.49 -2.69 -10.66
CA ASN A 76 -3.52 -3.87 -9.78
C ASN A 76 -4.77 -3.89 -8.90
N THR A 77 -5.43 -5.07 -8.82
CA THR A 77 -6.66 -5.24 -8.03
C THR A 77 -6.41 -5.89 -6.66
N GLY A 78 -5.22 -5.69 -6.09
CA GLY A 78 -4.79 -6.28 -4.83
C GLY A 78 -3.31 -6.05 -4.59
N LYS A 79 -2.70 -6.85 -3.71
CA LYS A 79 -1.24 -6.84 -3.55
C LYS A 79 -0.58 -7.36 -4.83
N ALA A 80 0.17 -6.52 -5.53
CA ALA A 80 0.90 -6.91 -6.73
C ALA A 80 2.08 -7.82 -6.35
N ILE A 81 2.12 -9.03 -6.93
CA ILE A 81 3.15 -10.05 -6.71
C ILE A 81 3.69 -10.51 -8.06
N VAL A 82 5.01 -10.66 -8.19
CA VAL A 82 5.63 -11.33 -9.34
C VAL A 82 6.09 -12.71 -8.87
N ARG A 83 5.54 -13.77 -9.45
CA ARG A 83 5.96 -15.14 -9.20
C ARG A 83 7.13 -15.47 -10.12
N VAL A 84 8.30 -15.67 -9.53
CA VAL A 84 9.54 -15.95 -10.28
C VAL A 84 9.73 -17.45 -10.52
N SER A 85 9.32 -18.27 -9.55
CA SER A 85 9.27 -19.71 -9.67
C SER A 85 8.13 -20.25 -8.80
N THR A 86 7.63 -21.43 -9.15
CA THR A 86 6.91 -22.28 -8.18
C THR A 86 7.94 -23.12 -7.45
N GLU A 87 7.82 -23.25 -6.13
CA GLU A 87 8.64 -24.22 -5.38
C GLU A 87 8.53 -25.60 -6.05
N SER A 88 9.66 -26.30 -6.17
CA SER A 88 9.77 -27.69 -6.63
C SER A 88 9.64 -28.66 -5.48
#